data_AF-A0A5E4QQ93-F1
#
_entry.id   AF-A0A5E4QQ93-F1
#
_cell.length_a   1.000
_cell.length_b   1.000
_cell.length_c   1.000
_cell.angle_alpha   90.00
_cell.angle_beta   90.00
_cell.angle_gamma   90.00
#
_symmetry.space_group_name_H-M   'P 1'
#
loop_
_entity.id
_entity.type
_entity.pdbx_description
1 polymer ?
#
loop_
_entity_poly.entity_id
_entity_poly.type
_entity_poly.pdbx_seq_one_letter_code
_entity_poly.pdbx_strand_id
1 'polypeptide(L)'
;MPTIPALMEDRPLTEPIDPEFVAQLEEAVVMWENHIDSTITACLGKTREGEGPVAEYKYWRERDAEISLLVEQLKQPMVVKILVLLQKAKSPRLDDFKRYKERLLEQYNLAGDNLKFLSTLMRFFTMIEDDSPLQNVIQMLPELVESIYMMWVLSKGYRTDETMVPLMARISWALCDKLERFLNVHKLFDKPNEEVLALGRAGQKIMEMWHQLYKETRRNIELSGKGARWEFDQPYLFTRTDYIGTVARDLGDVIQVVIDFERIFGNEMKSILSDPTQIDNIRKRVKLIVYPIRTIDFSVFVFDNKENWDVIMSDFWTEVRHLEDEAKKYIDTSFTNLRQRLRKNPPLLRYHPPVAGAIYWARALFNKMKLPIMKFQKKEAFKLYKAFSKVVKEYEETKYKEWVDSASKFVDNMMKINILHVVFKKEEESSPPAQRGMQLTAAGKAHVAKKKASVLSLKPIDIVNKEIAEKRRRDKALMLMRIPGQHYENVRSPSSVSLLAKEGLTDVTWRDLTVNKLMQEHDLEFQPNFDKKIFLVIHEAELMEKLGFSLPSNIRDVAMQKARLYYELEALDHIIAKYNASTKSLSPSETHLMKRHLLDAERHILPGLTRITWTALGINDYIKDITKGKS
;
A
#
# COMPACT_ATOMS: atom_id res chain seq x y z
N MET A 1 -70.36 -7.61 -40.03
CA MET A 1 -70.97 -7.10 -41.28
C MET A 1 -72.46 -7.32 -41.20
N PRO A 2 -73.30 -6.36 -41.63
CA PRO A 2 -74.68 -6.68 -41.98
C PRO A 2 -74.69 -7.69 -43.13
N THR A 3 -75.44 -8.77 -43.01
CA THR A 3 -75.64 -9.75 -44.08
C THR A 3 -76.58 -9.13 -45.11
N ILE A 4 -76.03 -8.61 -46.21
CA ILE A 4 -76.82 -8.09 -47.33
C ILE A 4 -76.92 -9.20 -48.38
N PRO A 5 -78.06 -9.91 -48.50
CA PRO A 5 -78.19 -11.12 -49.32
C PRO A 5 -77.94 -10.86 -50.82
N ALA A 6 -78.28 -9.66 -51.31
CA ALA A 6 -78.18 -9.28 -52.71
C ALA A 6 -76.74 -9.05 -53.23
N LEU A 7 -75.71 -9.08 -52.36
CA LEU A 7 -74.29 -9.00 -52.78
C LEU A 7 -73.70 -10.36 -53.20
N MET A 8 -74.39 -11.46 -52.87
CA MET A 8 -73.97 -12.85 -53.15
C MET A 8 -74.41 -13.35 -54.53
N GLU A 9 -75.38 -12.70 -55.16
CA GLU A 9 -75.80 -12.98 -56.54
C GLU A 9 -74.95 -12.15 -57.50
N ASP A 10 -74.32 -12.78 -58.49
CA ASP A 10 -73.62 -12.12 -59.60
C ASP A 10 -74.63 -11.43 -60.53
N ARG A 11 -75.28 -10.37 -60.02
CA ARG A 11 -76.21 -9.57 -60.81
C ARG A 11 -75.42 -8.66 -61.78
N PRO A 12 -75.69 -8.69 -63.09
CA PRO A 12 -74.96 -7.88 -64.06
C PRO A 12 -75.18 -6.39 -63.78
N LEU A 13 -74.08 -5.62 -63.81
CA LEU A 13 -73.99 -4.19 -63.44
C LEU A 13 -74.74 -3.21 -64.38
N THR A 14 -75.72 -3.69 -65.15
CA THR A 14 -76.38 -2.98 -66.26
C THR A 14 -77.82 -2.54 -65.97
N GLU A 15 -78.44 -2.96 -64.86
CA GLU A 15 -79.79 -2.53 -64.46
C GLU A 15 -79.77 -1.32 -63.50
N PRO A 16 -80.80 -0.46 -63.49
CA PRO A 16 -80.93 0.61 -62.50
C PRO A 16 -80.97 0.01 -61.10
N ILE A 17 -80.08 0.50 -60.23
CA ILE A 17 -79.92 -0.02 -58.87
C ILE A 17 -81.16 0.36 -58.06
N ASP A 18 -81.81 -0.62 -57.43
CA ASP A 18 -82.98 -0.44 -56.58
C ASP A 18 -82.67 0.55 -55.42
N PRO A 19 -83.47 1.62 -55.24
CA PRO A 19 -83.30 2.57 -54.14
C PRO A 19 -83.25 1.94 -52.75
N GLU A 20 -84.01 0.85 -52.52
CA GLU A 20 -84.01 0.15 -51.23
C GLU A 20 -82.68 -0.59 -50.98
N PHE A 21 -82.10 -1.15 -52.03
CA PHE A 21 -80.77 -1.76 -51.98
C PHE A 21 -79.67 -0.71 -51.78
N VAL A 22 -79.77 0.47 -52.42
CA VAL A 22 -78.85 1.59 -52.17
C VAL A 22 -78.92 2.04 -50.71
N ALA A 23 -80.10 2.13 -50.11
CA ALA A 23 -80.27 2.52 -48.71
C ALA A 23 -79.57 1.54 -47.74
N GLN A 24 -79.64 0.22 -48.00
CA GLN A 24 -78.92 -0.78 -47.19
C GLN A 24 -77.40 -0.66 -47.30
N LEU A 25 -76.89 -0.32 -48.50
CA LEU A 25 -75.47 -0.06 -48.72
C LEU A 25 -75.02 1.23 -48.02
N GLU A 26 -75.86 2.27 -48.01
CA GLU A 26 -75.60 3.52 -47.28
C GLU A 26 -75.58 3.30 -45.75
N GLU A 27 -76.48 2.48 -45.21
CA GLU A 27 -76.48 2.11 -43.79
C GLU A 27 -75.19 1.38 -43.38
N ALA A 28 -74.69 0.48 -44.24
CA ALA A 28 -73.42 -0.18 -44.03
C ALA A 28 -72.24 0.81 -43.98
N VAL A 29 -72.23 1.83 -44.85
CA VAL A 29 -71.22 2.89 -44.84
C VAL A 29 -71.30 3.73 -43.57
N VAL A 30 -72.49 4.11 -43.10
CA VAL A 30 -72.67 4.86 -41.84
C VAL A 30 -72.17 4.05 -40.64
N MET A 31 -72.43 2.74 -40.61
CA MET A 31 -71.86 1.87 -39.57
C MET A 31 -70.33 1.87 -39.60
N TRP A 32 -69.72 1.89 -40.79
CA TRP A 32 -68.26 2.00 -40.92
C TRP A 32 -67.73 3.36 -40.47
N GLU A 33 -68.41 4.46 -40.79
CA GLU A 33 -68.04 5.81 -40.31
C GLU A 33 -68.00 5.87 -38.78
N ASN A 34 -69.08 5.39 -38.12
CA ASN A 34 -69.16 5.33 -36.67
C ASN A 34 -68.09 4.42 -36.07
N HIS A 35 -67.81 3.28 -36.71
CA HIS A 35 -66.76 2.37 -36.25
C HIS A 35 -65.35 2.99 -36.37
N ILE A 36 -65.08 3.69 -37.47
CA ILE A 36 -63.83 4.43 -37.67
C ILE A 36 -63.65 5.48 -36.58
N ASP A 37 -64.66 6.32 -36.35
CA ASP A 37 -64.57 7.39 -35.36
C ASP A 37 -64.46 6.86 -33.92
N SER A 38 -65.24 5.83 -33.59
CA SER A 38 -65.16 5.14 -32.30
C SER A 38 -63.79 4.51 -32.06
N THR A 39 -63.19 3.90 -33.08
CA THR A 39 -61.86 3.27 -32.96
C THR A 39 -60.77 4.33 -32.81
N ILE A 40 -60.80 5.39 -33.63
CA ILE A 40 -59.84 6.51 -33.51
C ILE A 40 -59.95 7.16 -32.12
N THR A 41 -61.16 7.40 -31.64
CA THR A 41 -61.40 8.01 -30.32
C THR A 41 -60.90 7.10 -29.19
N ALA A 42 -61.15 5.79 -29.28
CA ALA A 42 -60.61 4.82 -28.34
C ALA A 42 -59.07 4.80 -28.34
N CYS A 43 -58.43 4.82 -29.52
CA CYS A 43 -56.98 4.88 -29.64
C CYS A 43 -56.37 6.16 -29.04
N LEU A 44 -57.02 7.32 -29.24
CA LEU A 44 -56.57 8.59 -28.69
C LEU A 44 -56.78 8.70 -27.18
N GLY A 45 -57.77 7.99 -26.63
CA GLY A 45 -58.06 7.95 -25.20
C GLY A 45 -57.14 7.04 -24.39
N LYS A 46 -56.32 6.20 -25.04
CA LYS A 46 -55.38 5.30 -24.35
C LYS A 46 -54.24 6.09 -23.71
N THR A 47 -53.93 5.76 -22.46
CA THR A 47 -52.75 6.26 -21.76
C THR A 47 -51.53 5.38 -22.02
N ARG A 48 -50.34 5.94 -21.85
CA ARG A 48 -49.07 5.20 -21.95
C ARG A 48 -48.84 4.44 -20.65
N GLU A 49 -48.79 3.12 -20.72
CA GLU A 49 -48.59 2.26 -19.55
C GLU A 49 -47.12 2.22 -19.11
N GLY A 50 -46.80 2.93 -18.02
CA GLY A 50 -45.46 3.04 -17.44
C GLY A 50 -44.80 4.40 -17.68
N GLU A 51 -43.77 4.71 -16.90
CA GLU A 51 -43.08 6.01 -16.89
C GLU A 51 -41.85 6.05 -17.82
N GLY A 52 -41.33 4.90 -18.22
CA GLY A 52 -40.14 4.80 -19.08
C GLY A 52 -40.42 5.04 -20.58
N PRO A 53 -39.36 5.14 -21.40
CA PRO A 53 -39.48 5.33 -22.84
C PRO A 53 -39.96 4.08 -23.59
N VAL A 54 -39.79 2.87 -23.06
CA VAL A 54 -40.35 1.66 -23.69
C VAL A 54 -41.89 1.71 -23.74
N ALA A 55 -42.52 2.37 -22.77
CA ALA A 55 -43.97 2.60 -22.76
C ALA A 55 -44.45 3.47 -23.93
N GLU A 56 -43.65 4.46 -24.36
CA GLU A 56 -43.98 5.29 -25.53
C GLU A 56 -44.05 4.43 -26.80
N TYR A 57 -43.08 3.52 -26.99
CA TYR A 57 -43.10 2.59 -28.12
C TYR A 57 -44.28 1.61 -28.07
N LYS A 58 -44.57 1.04 -26.89
CA LYS A 58 -45.71 0.12 -26.73
C LYS A 58 -47.01 0.79 -27.12
N TYR A 59 -47.23 2.02 -26.65
CA TYR A 59 -48.38 2.83 -27.03
C TYR A 59 -48.52 3.00 -28.55
N TRP A 60 -47.45 3.39 -29.25
CA TRP A 60 -47.48 3.55 -30.70
C TRP A 60 -47.63 2.22 -31.45
N ARG A 61 -47.07 1.13 -30.93
CA ARG A 61 -47.17 -0.21 -31.51
C ARG A 61 -48.59 -0.76 -31.44
N GLU A 62 -49.26 -0.60 -30.32
CA GLU A 62 -50.66 -1.01 -30.14
C GLU A 62 -51.59 -0.18 -31.02
N ARG A 63 -51.38 1.13 -31.06
CA ARG A 63 -52.15 2.04 -31.92
C ARG A 63 -51.97 1.72 -33.41
N ASP A 64 -50.74 1.45 -33.84
CA ASP A 64 -50.44 1.02 -35.21
C ASP A 64 -51.15 -0.31 -35.54
N ALA A 65 -51.11 -1.30 -34.64
CA ALA A 65 -51.78 -2.58 -34.84
C ALA A 65 -53.31 -2.45 -34.99
N GLU A 66 -53.96 -1.65 -34.13
CA GLU A 66 -55.41 -1.43 -34.17
C GLU A 66 -55.85 -0.67 -35.42
N ILE A 67 -55.14 0.40 -35.78
CA ILE A 67 -55.47 1.21 -36.96
C ILE A 67 -55.16 0.43 -38.24
N SER A 68 -54.06 -0.32 -38.28
CA SER A 68 -53.70 -1.18 -39.41
C SER A 68 -54.77 -2.23 -39.69
N LEU A 69 -55.30 -2.86 -38.64
CA LEU A 69 -56.39 -3.83 -38.78
C LEU A 69 -57.62 -3.20 -39.45
N LEU A 70 -58.01 -2.00 -39.03
CA LEU A 70 -59.15 -1.28 -39.60
C LEU A 70 -58.89 -0.86 -41.06
N VAL A 71 -57.67 -0.44 -41.40
CA VAL A 71 -57.27 -0.12 -42.77
C VAL A 71 -57.34 -1.36 -43.67
N GLU A 72 -56.90 -2.53 -43.19
CA GLU A 72 -57.00 -3.80 -43.93
C GLU A 72 -58.45 -4.26 -44.10
N GLN A 73 -59.32 -4.04 -43.10
CA GLN A 73 -60.76 -4.30 -43.23
C GLN A 73 -61.39 -3.47 -44.36
N LEU A 74 -61.00 -2.20 -44.51
CA LEU A 74 -61.51 -1.34 -45.59
C LEU A 74 -61.00 -1.72 -46.99
N LYS A 75 -59.93 -2.53 -47.08
CA LYS A 75 -59.39 -3.05 -48.35
C LYS A 75 -60.08 -4.34 -48.79
N GLN A 76 -60.94 -4.93 -47.97
CA GLN A 76 -61.60 -6.19 -48.31
C GLN A 76 -62.41 -6.05 -49.62
N PRO A 77 -62.39 -7.06 -50.51
CA PRO A 77 -63.05 -6.99 -51.81
C PRO A 77 -64.53 -6.61 -51.74
N MET A 78 -65.22 -7.06 -50.69
CA MET A 78 -66.63 -6.74 -50.46
C MET A 78 -66.85 -5.24 -50.18
N VAL A 79 -65.99 -4.63 -49.36
CA VAL A 79 -66.05 -3.19 -49.06
C VAL A 79 -65.82 -2.38 -50.34
N VAL A 80 -64.83 -2.77 -51.14
CA VAL A 80 -64.57 -2.13 -52.44
C VAL A 80 -65.76 -2.26 -53.39
N LYS A 81 -66.39 -3.45 -53.47
CA LYS A 81 -67.60 -3.69 -54.29
C LYS A 81 -68.75 -2.77 -53.87
N ILE A 82 -69.00 -2.63 -52.56
CA ILE A 82 -70.04 -1.75 -52.01
C ILE A 82 -69.78 -0.28 -52.39
N LEU A 83 -68.54 0.20 -52.25
CA LEU A 83 -68.18 1.58 -52.61
C LEU A 83 -68.34 1.86 -54.12
N VAL A 84 -67.99 0.91 -54.98
CA VAL A 84 -68.16 1.02 -56.45
C VAL A 84 -69.65 1.07 -56.83
N LEU A 85 -70.50 0.26 -56.19
CA LEU A 85 -71.94 0.27 -56.41
C LEU A 85 -72.57 1.61 -56.01
N LEU A 86 -72.21 2.12 -54.82
CA LEU A 86 -72.64 3.45 -54.37
C LEU A 86 -72.14 4.58 -55.28
N GLN A 87 -70.97 4.42 -55.90
CA GLN A 87 -70.42 5.41 -56.82
C GLN A 87 -71.21 5.44 -58.13
N LYS A 88 -71.62 4.28 -58.63
CA LYS A 88 -72.53 4.17 -59.77
C LYS A 88 -73.91 4.76 -59.47
N ALA A 89 -74.40 4.59 -58.25
CA ALA A 89 -75.66 5.17 -57.77
C ALA A 89 -75.59 6.69 -57.50
N LYS A 90 -74.40 7.31 -57.59
CA LYS A 90 -74.16 8.74 -57.26
C LYS A 90 -74.65 9.12 -55.84
N SER A 91 -74.46 8.23 -54.87
CA SER A 91 -74.85 8.48 -53.48
C SER A 91 -74.05 9.66 -52.89
N PRO A 92 -74.70 10.60 -52.17
CA PRO A 92 -74.01 11.72 -51.52
C PRO A 92 -73.13 11.27 -50.33
N ARG A 93 -73.36 10.06 -49.79
CA ARG A 93 -72.63 9.53 -48.62
C ARG A 93 -71.17 9.20 -48.90
N LEU A 94 -70.80 9.01 -50.16
CA LEU A 94 -69.42 8.71 -50.51
C LEU A 94 -68.45 9.85 -50.22
N ASP A 95 -68.90 11.10 -50.28
CA ASP A 95 -68.04 12.25 -49.99
C ASP A 95 -67.80 12.41 -48.49
N ASP A 96 -68.78 12.08 -47.66
CA ASP A 96 -68.62 12.03 -46.20
C ASP A 96 -67.68 10.87 -45.80
N PHE A 97 -67.89 9.67 -46.35
CA PHE A 97 -67.05 8.51 -46.07
C PHE A 97 -65.57 8.73 -46.47
N LYS A 98 -65.32 9.47 -47.56
CA LYS A 98 -63.95 9.86 -47.95
C LYS A 98 -63.25 10.63 -46.84
N ARG A 99 -63.93 11.54 -46.14
CA ARG A 99 -63.34 12.31 -45.03
C ARG A 99 -62.93 11.40 -43.87
N TYR A 100 -63.78 10.43 -43.50
CA TYR A 100 -63.44 9.44 -42.48
C TYR A 100 -62.25 8.56 -42.89
N LYS A 101 -62.22 8.14 -44.16
CA LYS A 101 -61.11 7.36 -44.72
C LYS A 101 -59.80 8.16 -44.73
N GLU A 102 -59.84 9.43 -45.13
CA GLU A 102 -58.67 10.32 -45.11
C GLU A 102 -58.14 10.52 -43.69
N ARG A 103 -59.02 10.80 -42.72
CA ARG A 103 -58.65 10.89 -41.30
C ARG A 103 -58.04 9.60 -40.79
N LEU A 104 -58.60 8.44 -41.13
CA LEU A 104 -58.04 7.14 -40.75
C LEU A 104 -56.64 6.94 -41.34
N LEU A 105 -56.44 7.25 -42.62
CA LEU A 105 -55.15 7.13 -43.29
C LEU A 105 -54.09 8.09 -42.71
N GLU A 106 -54.50 9.29 -42.29
CA GLU A 106 -53.62 10.23 -41.61
C GLU A 106 -53.13 9.66 -40.27
N GLN A 107 -54.04 9.09 -39.47
CA GLN A 107 -53.69 8.43 -38.20
C GLN A 107 -52.83 7.17 -38.41
N TYR A 108 -53.11 6.39 -39.44
CA TYR A 108 -52.32 5.22 -39.84
C TYR A 108 -50.89 5.61 -40.21
N ASN A 109 -50.73 6.61 -41.07
CA ASN A 109 -49.42 7.09 -41.49
C ASN A 109 -48.63 7.67 -40.30
N LEU A 110 -49.30 8.44 -39.44
CA LEU A 110 -48.68 9.00 -38.23
C LEU A 110 -48.20 7.90 -37.27
N ALA A 111 -49.03 6.89 -37.00
CA ALA A 111 -48.69 5.79 -36.12
C ALA A 111 -47.52 4.96 -36.68
N GLY A 112 -47.60 4.60 -37.96
CA GLY A 112 -46.54 3.84 -38.63
C GLY A 112 -45.22 4.59 -38.70
N ASP A 113 -45.22 5.90 -39.00
CA ASP A 113 -44.00 6.69 -39.05
C ASP A 113 -43.38 6.88 -37.66
N ASN A 114 -44.19 7.17 -36.63
CA ASN A 114 -43.69 7.27 -35.25
C ASN A 114 -43.12 5.94 -34.77
N LEU A 115 -43.78 4.82 -35.09
CA LEU A 115 -43.31 3.49 -34.71
C LEU A 115 -41.96 3.16 -35.36
N LYS A 116 -41.76 3.49 -36.64
CA LYS A 116 -40.46 3.31 -37.33
C LYS A 116 -39.35 4.05 -36.59
N PHE A 117 -39.56 5.32 -36.26
CA PHE A 117 -38.58 6.14 -35.54
C PHE A 117 -38.31 5.61 -34.12
N LEU A 118 -39.34 5.25 -33.35
CA LEU A 118 -39.14 4.71 -32.01
C LEU A 118 -38.47 3.32 -32.02
N SER A 119 -38.71 2.52 -33.07
CA SER A 119 -38.08 1.21 -33.21
C SER A 119 -36.56 1.30 -33.33
N THR A 120 -36.02 2.37 -33.94
CA THR A 120 -34.56 2.57 -34.03
C THR A 120 -33.94 2.90 -32.67
N LEU A 121 -34.70 3.51 -31.76
CA LEU A 121 -34.26 3.82 -30.40
C LEU A 121 -34.44 2.66 -29.42
N MET A 122 -35.12 1.58 -29.81
CA MET A 122 -35.55 0.52 -28.89
C MET A 122 -34.40 -0.11 -28.11
N ARG A 123 -33.28 -0.38 -28.78
CA ARG A 123 -32.06 -0.91 -28.17
C ARG A 123 -31.57 -0.05 -27.00
N PHE A 124 -31.68 1.27 -27.14
CA PHE A 124 -31.25 2.22 -26.12
C PHE A 124 -32.23 2.26 -24.95
N PHE A 125 -33.53 2.26 -25.23
CA PHE A 125 -34.57 2.24 -24.21
C PHE A 125 -34.48 0.98 -23.35
N THR A 126 -34.32 -0.18 -23.98
CA THR A 126 -34.17 -1.46 -23.26
C THR A 126 -32.91 -1.47 -22.38
N MET A 127 -31.78 -0.94 -22.86
CA MET A 127 -30.53 -0.89 -22.11
C MET A 127 -30.61 0.04 -20.88
N ILE A 128 -31.42 1.09 -20.93
CA ILE A 128 -31.61 1.97 -19.77
C ILE A 128 -32.56 1.33 -18.76
N GLU A 129 -33.63 0.68 -19.20
CA GLU A 129 -34.63 0.09 -18.30
C GLU A 129 -34.21 -1.26 -17.67
N ASP A 130 -33.39 -2.08 -18.35
CA ASP A 130 -32.95 -3.39 -17.85
C ASP A 130 -31.86 -3.31 -16.75
N ASP A 131 -31.21 -4.43 -16.44
CA ASP A 131 -30.09 -4.50 -15.47
C ASP A 131 -28.70 -4.40 -16.15
N SER A 132 -28.62 -3.86 -17.36
CA SER A 132 -27.35 -3.63 -18.06
C SER A 132 -26.39 -2.77 -17.21
N PRO A 133 -25.07 -3.06 -17.22
CA PRO A 133 -24.08 -2.27 -16.49
C PRO A 133 -24.09 -0.78 -16.87
N LEU A 134 -23.90 0.10 -15.89
CA LEU A 134 -23.84 1.56 -16.08
C LEU A 134 -22.79 1.98 -17.12
N GLN A 135 -21.69 1.22 -17.25
CA GLN A 135 -20.65 1.49 -18.25
C GLN A 135 -21.16 1.38 -19.69
N ASN A 136 -22.12 0.48 -19.96
CA ASN A 136 -22.71 0.33 -21.28
C ASN A 136 -23.58 1.55 -21.62
N VAL A 137 -24.33 2.06 -20.62
CA VAL A 137 -25.13 3.28 -20.75
C VAL A 137 -24.24 4.48 -21.09
N ILE A 138 -23.09 4.62 -20.41
CA ILE A 138 -22.11 5.69 -20.69
C ILE A 138 -21.62 5.66 -22.14
N GLN A 139 -21.28 4.48 -22.65
CA GLN A 139 -20.76 4.33 -24.03
C GLN A 139 -21.82 4.67 -25.08
N MET A 140 -23.08 4.37 -24.78
CA MET A 140 -24.20 4.48 -25.69
C MET A 140 -24.83 5.89 -25.71
N LEU A 141 -24.73 6.64 -24.62
CA LEU A 141 -25.42 7.93 -24.44
C LEU A 141 -25.22 8.94 -25.59
N PRO A 142 -24.02 9.09 -26.18
CA PRO A 142 -23.83 9.97 -27.35
C PRO A 142 -24.69 9.55 -28.55
N GLU A 143 -24.69 8.26 -28.89
CA GLU A 143 -25.49 7.72 -30.01
C GLU A 143 -26.99 7.92 -29.78
N LEU A 144 -27.44 7.80 -28.52
CA LEU A 144 -28.84 8.04 -28.14
C LEU A 144 -29.24 9.48 -28.39
N VAL A 145 -28.47 10.46 -27.88
CA VAL A 145 -28.80 11.88 -28.03
C VAL A 145 -28.79 12.29 -29.51
N GLU A 146 -27.83 11.79 -30.29
CA GLU A 146 -27.81 12.00 -31.74
C GLU A 146 -29.05 11.40 -32.42
N SER A 147 -29.45 10.19 -32.03
CA SER A 147 -30.65 9.54 -32.59
C SER A 147 -31.94 10.26 -32.23
N ILE A 148 -32.05 10.81 -31.01
CA ILE A 148 -33.19 11.65 -30.60
C ILE A 148 -33.21 12.94 -31.44
N TYR A 149 -32.04 13.57 -31.65
CA TYR A 149 -31.94 14.76 -32.50
C TYR A 149 -32.33 14.46 -33.95
N MET A 150 -31.90 13.33 -34.51
CA MET A 150 -32.33 12.91 -35.85
C MET A 150 -33.84 12.70 -35.93
N MET A 151 -34.47 12.18 -34.86
CA MET A 151 -35.92 12.07 -34.77
C MET A 151 -36.61 13.44 -34.74
N TRP A 152 -36.08 14.39 -33.99
CA TRP A 152 -36.58 15.78 -33.95
C TRP A 152 -36.60 16.45 -35.32
N VAL A 153 -35.53 16.25 -36.10
CA VAL A 153 -35.41 16.85 -37.44
C VAL A 153 -36.34 16.14 -38.44
N LEU A 154 -36.32 14.81 -38.48
CA LEU A 154 -36.93 14.04 -39.57
C LEU A 154 -38.38 13.62 -39.30
N SER A 155 -38.74 13.28 -38.06
CA SER A 155 -40.07 12.78 -37.73
C SER A 155 -41.11 13.89 -37.77
N LYS A 156 -42.27 13.63 -38.37
CA LYS A 156 -43.40 14.56 -38.34
C LYS A 156 -44.09 14.58 -36.98
N GLY A 157 -44.15 13.43 -36.28
CA GLY A 157 -44.84 13.32 -34.99
C GLY A 157 -44.00 13.78 -33.79
N TYR A 158 -42.68 13.88 -33.94
CA TYR A 158 -41.74 14.24 -32.88
C TYR A 158 -41.00 15.57 -33.12
N ARG A 159 -41.58 16.49 -33.91
CA ARG A 159 -41.01 17.81 -34.22
C ARG A 159 -41.55 18.95 -33.36
N THR A 160 -42.43 18.66 -32.39
CA THR A 160 -43.02 19.67 -31.52
C THR A 160 -42.60 19.45 -30.07
N ASP A 161 -42.48 20.54 -29.31
CA ASP A 161 -42.12 20.48 -27.89
C ASP A 161 -43.11 19.58 -27.12
N GLU A 162 -44.40 19.59 -27.49
CA GLU A 162 -45.47 18.77 -26.91
C GLU A 162 -45.24 17.25 -27.00
N THR A 163 -44.45 16.77 -27.96
CA THR A 163 -44.18 15.34 -28.14
C THR A 163 -42.74 14.96 -27.80
N MET A 164 -41.78 15.82 -28.10
CA MET A 164 -40.36 15.56 -27.81
C MET A 164 -40.04 15.71 -26.31
N VAL A 165 -40.56 16.73 -25.65
CA VAL A 165 -40.26 16.98 -24.22
C VAL A 165 -40.76 15.82 -23.34
N PRO A 166 -41.99 15.28 -23.52
CA PRO A 166 -42.40 14.08 -22.79
C PRO A 166 -41.51 12.86 -23.04
N LEU A 167 -41.05 12.63 -24.29
CA LEU A 167 -40.15 11.52 -24.59
C LEU A 167 -38.81 11.68 -23.85
N MET A 168 -38.21 12.87 -23.90
CA MET A 168 -36.97 13.16 -23.16
C MET A 168 -37.15 13.03 -21.65
N ALA A 169 -38.31 13.44 -21.12
CA ALA A 169 -38.64 13.28 -19.70
C ALA A 169 -38.74 11.81 -19.30
N ARG A 170 -39.35 10.96 -20.14
CA ARG A 170 -39.40 9.49 -19.94
C ARG A 170 -38.00 8.86 -19.94
N ILE A 171 -37.13 9.27 -20.85
CA ILE A 171 -35.72 8.82 -20.89
C ILE A 171 -35.00 9.24 -19.62
N SER A 172 -35.17 10.49 -19.20
CA SER A 172 -34.59 11.03 -17.96
C SER A 172 -35.09 10.25 -16.74
N TRP A 173 -36.39 9.94 -16.68
CA TRP A 173 -36.97 9.11 -15.64
C TRP A 173 -36.32 7.72 -15.59
N ALA A 174 -36.15 7.06 -16.74
CA ALA A 174 -35.57 5.72 -16.80
C ALA A 174 -34.09 5.70 -16.39
N LEU A 175 -33.32 6.73 -16.75
CA LEU A 175 -31.94 6.91 -16.30
C LEU A 175 -31.89 7.07 -14.76
N CYS A 176 -32.78 7.90 -14.21
CA CYS A 176 -32.90 8.09 -12.77
C CYS A 176 -33.25 6.79 -12.05
N ASP A 177 -34.31 6.09 -12.49
CA ASP A 177 -34.75 4.81 -11.91
C ASP A 177 -33.63 3.77 -11.91
N LYS A 178 -32.87 3.67 -13.01
CA LYS A 178 -31.72 2.77 -13.09
C LYS A 178 -30.67 3.13 -12.03
N LEU A 179 -30.33 4.40 -11.86
CA LEU A 179 -29.36 4.81 -10.84
C LEU A 179 -29.88 4.57 -9.41
N GLU A 180 -31.17 4.80 -9.15
CA GLU A 180 -31.79 4.54 -7.84
C GLU A 180 -31.69 3.06 -7.45
N ARG A 181 -31.87 2.15 -8.42
CA ARG A 181 -31.67 0.70 -8.22
C ARG A 181 -30.21 0.33 -7.93
N PHE A 182 -29.27 0.84 -8.72
CA PHE A 182 -27.84 0.50 -8.60
C PHE A 182 -27.17 1.15 -7.39
N LEU A 183 -27.63 2.32 -6.96
CA LEU A 183 -27.06 3.12 -5.86
C LEU A 183 -27.90 3.03 -4.58
N ASN A 184 -28.74 2.02 -4.44
CA ASN A 184 -29.59 1.83 -3.26
C ASN A 184 -28.76 1.80 -1.96
N VAL A 185 -28.82 2.87 -1.17
CA VAL A 185 -27.96 3.12 0.00
C VAL A 185 -28.01 2.03 1.07
N HIS A 186 -29.10 1.27 1.16
CA HIS A 186 -29.24 0.19 2.14
C HIS A 186 -28.42 -1.05 1.80
N LYS A 187 -28.19 -1.31 0.51
CA LYS A 187 -27.46 -2.47 -0.02
C LYS A 187 -26.13 -2.10 -0.67
N LEU A 188 -25.94 -0.82 -0.99
CA LEU A 188 -24.78 -0.31 -1.72
C LEU A 188 -23.48 -0.65 -0.97
N PHE A 189 -23.43 -0.37 0.34
CA PHE A 189 -22.24 -0.57 1.16
C PHE A 189 -21.98 -2.04 1.57
N ASP A 190 -22.80 -3.00 1.13
CA ASP A 190 -22.51 -4.44 1.27
C ASP A 190 -21.55 -4.94 0.18
N LYS A 191 -21.36 -4.15 -0.88
CA LYS A 191 -20.44 -4.43 -1.99
C LYS A 191 -18.99 -4.03 -1.63
N PRO A 192 -17.98 -4.53 -2.36
CA PRO A 192 -16.61 -4.05 -2.23
C PRO A 192 -16.49 -2.54 -2.48
N ASN A 193 -15.67 -1.85 -1.68
CA ASN A 193 -15.51 -0.38 -1.75
C ASN A 193 -15.14 0.12 -3.16
N GLU A 194 -14.28 -0.61 -3.88
CA GLU A 194 -13.88 -0.29 -5.27
C GLU A 194 -15.07 -0.36 -6.25
N GLU A 195 -15.98 -1.33 -6.07
CA GLU A 195 -17.20 -1.46 -6.88
C GLU A 195 -18.16 -0.30 -6.61
N VAL A 196 -18.38 0.03 -5.34
CA VAL A 196 -19.23 1.16 -4.93
C VAL A 196 -18.70 2.48 -5.50
N LEU A 197 -17.39 2.69 -5.45
CA LEU A 197 -16.74 3.87 -6.04
C LEU A 197 -17.00 3.94 -7.55
N ALA A 198 -16.81 2.82 -8.26
CA ALA A 198 -17.06 2.75 -9.70
C ALA A 198 -18.53 3.05 -10.04
N LEU A 199 -19.48 2.52 -9.26
CA LEU A 199 -20.91 2.78 -9.45
C LEU A 199 -21.27 4.25 -9.22
N GLY A 200 -20.80 4.87 -8.13
CA GLY A 200 -21.04 6.29 -7.84
C GLY A 200 -20.48 7.21 -8.94
N ARG A 201 -19.24 6.96 -9.38
CA ARG A 201 -18.61 7.72 -10.48
C ARG A 201 -19.30 7.51 -11.82
N ALA A 202 -19.73 6.28 -12.13
CA ALA A 202 -20.48 6.00 -13.34
C ALA A 202 -21.84 6.70 -13.34
N GLY A 203 -22.58 6.65 -12.22
CA GLY A 203 -23.87 7.32 -12.06
C GLY A 203 -23.77 8.84 -12.21
N GLN A 204 -22.79 9.45 -11.54
CA GLN A 204 -22.47 10.88 -11.72
C GLN A 204 -22.20 11.21 -13.19
N LYS A 205 -21.35 10.41 -13.85
CA LYS A 205 -20.96 10.63 -15.24
C LYS A 205 -22.12 10.51 -16.21
N ILE A 206 -23.06 9.58 -16.00
CA ILE A 206 -24.26 9.43 -16.84
C ILE A 206 -25.09 10.72 -16.81
N MET A 207 -25.38 11.24 -15.61
CA MET A 207 -26.20 12.45 -15.45
C MET A 207 -25.50 13.69 -16.02
N GLU A 208 -24.19 13.84 -15.77
CA GLU A 208 -23.39 14.92 -16.35
C GLU A 208 -23.34 14.84 -17.89
N MET A 209 -23.13 13.65 -18.45
CA MET A 209 -23.12 13.45 -19.90
C MET A 209 -24.47 13.71 -20.55
N TRP A 210 -25.59 13.29 -19.92
CA TRP A 210 -26.94 13.54 -20.44
C TRP A 210 -27.19 15.05 -20.64
N HIS A 211 -26.86 15.84 -19.63
CA HIS A 211 -26.99 17.30 -19.67
C HIS A 211 -25.97 17.93 -20.63
N GLN A 212 -24.71 17.50 -20.60
CA GLN A 212 -23.65 18.04 -21.45
C GLN A 212 -23.92 17.79 -22.94
N LEU A 213 -24.33 16.59 -23.32
CA LEU A 213 -24.64 16.24 -24.70
C LEU A 213 -25.82 17.08 -25.23
N TYR A 214 -26.86 17.30 -24.42
CA TYR A 214 -27.95 18.22 -24.80
C TYR A 214 -27.44 19.64 -25.10
N LYS A 215 -26.62 20.19 -24.19
CA LYS A 215 -26.03 21.53 -24.35
C LYS A 215 -25.08 21.61 -25.54
N GLU A 216 -24.31 20.55 -25.79
CA GLU A 216 -23.39 20.48 -26.92
C GLU A 216 -24.14 20.41 -28.25
N THR A 217 -25.17 19.59 -28.37
CA THR A 217 -26.05 19.54 -29.55
C THR A 217 -26.67 20.90 -29.82
N ARG A 218 -27.22 21.57 -28.79
CA ARG A 218 -27.74 22.94 -28.90
C ARG A 218 -26.67 23.90 -29.42
N ARG A 219 -25.50 23.94 -28.78
CA ARG A 219 -24.40 24.84 -29.13
C ARG A 219 -23.93 24.64 -30.57
N ASN A 220 -23.85 23.39 -31.03
CA ASN A 220 -23.43 23.07 -32.39
C ASN A 220 -24.43 23.57 -33.44
N ILE A 221 -25.74 23.56 -33.13
CA ILE A 221 -26.79 24.13 -33.99
C ILE A 221 -26.73 25.66 -34.02
N GLU A 222 -26.50 26.30 -32.86
CA GLU A 222 -26.34 27.75 -32.78
C GLU A 222 -25.12 28.24 -33.58
N LEU A 223 -24.01 27.50 -33.52
CA LEU A 223 -22.78 27.81 -34.27
C LEU A 223 -22.92 27.55 -35.77
N SER A 224 -23.63 26.51 -36.19
CA SER A 224 -23.85 26.23 -37.61
C SER A 224 -24.75 27.27 -38.28
N GLY A 225 -25.56 27.98 -37.48
CA GLY A 225 -26.60 28.90 -37.97
C GLY A 225 -27.66 28.21 -38.85
N LYS A 226 -27.66 26.86 -38.88
CA LYS A 226 -28.47 26.01 -39.75
C LYS A 226 -28.91 24.78 -38.98
N GLY A 227 -30.21 24.63 -38.75
CA GLY A 227 -30.79 23.47 -38.08
C GLY A 227 -32.14 23.78 -37.46
N ALA A 228 -32.83 22.75 -36.99
CA ALA A 228 -34.07 22.92 -36.23
C ALA A 228 -33.74 23.44 -34.82
N ARG A 229 -34.61 24.30 -34.27
CA ARG A 229 -34.48 24.78 -32.88
C ARG A 229 -34.38 23.58 -31.92
N TRP A 230 -33.38 23.57 -31.05
CA TRP A 230 -33.16 22.53 -30.04
C TRP A 230 -33.03 23.18 -28.66
N GLU A 231 -34.14 23.71 -28.17
CA GLU A 231 -34.20 24.41 -26.88
C GLU A 231 -35.55 24.15 -26.21
N PHE A 232 -35.50 23.58 -25.01
CA PHE A 232 -36.66 23.13 -24.23
C PHE A 232 -36.58 23.68 -22.80
N ASP A 233 -37.63 23.45 -22.01
CA ASP A 233 -37.64 23.77 -20.58
C ASP A 233 -36.58 22.94 -19.83
N GLN A 234 -35.42 23.55 -19.59
CA GLN A 234 -34.28 22.91 -18.95
C GLN A 234 -34.57 22.52 -17.49
N PRO A 235 -35.15 23.38 -16.63
CA PRO A 235 -35.58 22.99 -15.29
C PRO A 235 -36.45 21.72 -15.27
N TYR A 236 -37.42 21.62 -16.18
CA TYR A 236 -38.29 20.45 -16.26
C TYR A 236 -37.52 19.15 -16.59
N LEU A 237 -36.53 19.23 -17.48
CA LEU A 237 -35.77 18.05 -17.93
C LEU A 237 -34.63 17.66 -16.99
N PHE A 238 -33.94 18.62 -16.37
CA PHE A 238 -32.64 18.38 -15.76
C PHE A 238 -32.59 18.50 -14.23
N THR A 239 -33.57 19.14 -13.58
CA THR A 239 -33.52 19.35 -12.11
C THR A 239 -33.35 18.02 -11.36
N ARG A 240 -34.13 16.99 -11.72
CA ARG A 240 -34.03 15.66 -11.09
C ARG A 240 -32.73 14.95 -11.44
N THR A 241 -32.31 14.95 -12.70
CA THR A 241 -31.08 14.27 -13.14
C THR A 241 -29.83 14.87 -12.51
N ASP A 242 -29.77 16.20 -12.43
CA ASP A 242 -28.63 16.93 -11.85
C ASP A 242 -28.54 16.69 -10.33
N TYR A 243 -29.68 16.62 -9.65
CA TYR A 243 -29.73 16.28 -8.23
C TYR A 243 -29.26 14.84 -7.98
N ILE A 244 -29.78 13.86 -8.71
CA ILE A 244 -29.33 12.45 -8.57
C ILE A 244 -27.85 12.31 -8.93
N GLY A 245 -27.35 13.07 -9.92
CA GLY A 245 -25.93 13.15 -10.22
C GLY A 245 -25.08 13.67 -9.06
N THR A 246 -25.61 14.62 -8.29
CA THR A 246 -24.97 15.13 -7.05
C THR A 246 -24.95 14.06 -5.96
N VAL A 247 -26.07 13.38 -5.72
CA VAL A 247 -26.14 12.26 -4.75
C VAL A 247 -25.17 11.14 -5.14
N ALA A 248 -25.09 10.78 -6.43
CA ALA A 248 -24.16 9.76 -6.91
C ALA A 248 -22.69 10.15 -6.71
N ARG A 249 -22.35 11.43 -6.93
CA ARG A 249 -21.03 11.99 -6.63
C ARG A 249 -20.72 11.89 -5.13
N ASP A 250 -21.64 12.33 -4.29
CA ASP A 250 -21.48 12.33 -2.84
C ASP A 250 -21.24 10.91 -2.30
N LEU A 251 -22.04 9.92 -2.75
CA LEU A 251 -21.83 8.50 -2.40
C LEU A 251 -20.45 8.00 -2.86
N GLY A 252 -20.01 8.41 -4.05
CA GLY A 252 -18.67 8.12 -4.56
C GLY A 252 -17.55 8.77 -3.72
N ASP A 253 -17.75 9.99 -3.23
CA ASP A 253 -16.80 10.70 -2.38
C ASP A 253 -16.73 10.08 -0.97
N VAL A 254 -17.87 9.67 -0.40
CA VAL A 254 -17.94 8.95 0.88
C VAL A 254 -17.08 7.69 0.85
N ILE A 255 -17.24 6.85 -0.18
CA ILE A 255 -16.49 5.60 -0.26
C ILE A 255 -15.01 5.83 -0.61
N GLN A 256 -14.70 6.88 -1.39
CA GLN A 256 -13.32 7.28 -1.65
C GLN A 256 -12.59 7.60 -0.35
N VAL A 257 -13.23 8.33 0.57
CA VAL A 257 -12.68 8.61 1.91
C VAL A 257 -12.41 7.31 2.66
N VAL A 258 -13.35 6.36 2.68
CA VAL A 258 -13.15 5.06 3.35
C VAL A 258 -11.94 4.32 2.77
N ILE A 259 -11.82 4.23 1.44
CA ILE A 259 -10.69 3.60 0.76
C ILE A 259 -9.37 4.28 1.12
N ASP A 260 -9.35 5.62 1.12
CA ASP A 260 -8.15 6.37 1.43
C ASP A 260 -7.71 6.17 2.88
N PHE A 261 -8.64 6.18 3.83
CA PHE A 261 -8.34 5.85 5.23
C PHE A 261 -7.84 4.42 5.40
N GLU A 262 -8.44 3.42 4.75
CA GLU A 262 -7.95 2.03 4.81
C GLU A 262 -6.56 1.87 4.19
N ARG A 263 -6.28 2.58 3.10
CA ARG A 263 -4.98 2.58 2.43
C ARG A 263 -3.90 3.29 3.25
N ILE A 264 -4.27 4.36 3.94
CA ILE A 264 -3.37 5.14 4.81
C ILE A 264 -3.06 4.38 6.10
N PHE A 265 -4.09 3.91 6.81
CA PHE A 265 -3.99 3.21 8.09
C PHE A 265 -3.92 1.68 7.93
N GLY A 266 -3.38 1.22 6.80
CA GLY A 266 -3.14 -0.18 6.54
C GLY A 266 -2.08 -0.78 7.46
N ASN A 267 -1.75 -2.05 7.23
CA ASN A 267 -0.83 -2.83 8.06
C ASN A 267 0.57 -2.21 8.18
N GLU A 268 1.01 -1.44 7.17
CA GLU A 268 2.31 -0.77 7.14
C GLU A 268 2.44 0.25 8.28
N MET A 269 1.45 1.14 8.46
CA MET A 269 1.43 2.11 9.56
C MET A 269 1.31 1.41 10.92
N LYS A 270 0.48 0.37 11.03
CA LYS A 270 0.36 -0.43 12.27
C LYS A 270 1.69 -1.04 12.73
N SER A 271 2.57 -1.41 11.79
CA SER A 271 3.89 -1.98 12.12
C SER A 271 4.90 -0.97 12.66
N ILE A 272 4.71 0.32 12.37
CA ILE A 272 5.64 1.41 12.69
C ILE A 272 5.25 2.10 14.01
N LEU A 273 3.96 2.09 14.34
CA LEU A 273 3.37 2.92 15.38
C LEU A 273 3.17 2.09 16.65
N SER A 274 3.47 2.68 17.80
CA SER A 274 3.71 1.93 19.05
C SER A 274 2.46 1.56 19.83
N ASP A 275 1.32 2.17 19.51
CA ASP A 275 0.04 1.89 20.15
C ASP A 275 -0.99 1.46 19.08
N PRO A 276 -1.21 0.15 18.90
CA PRO A 276 -2.17 -0.38 17.92
C PRO A 276 -3.62 -0.03 18.26
N THR A 277 -3.93 0.38 19.51
CA THR A 277 -5.31 0.57 19.96
C THR A 277 -5.97 1.82 19.37
N GLN A 278 -5.25 2.95 19.28
CA GLN A 278 -5.77 4.19 18.71
C GLN A 278 -6.06 4.04 17.20
N ILE A 279 -5.19 3.36 16.45
CA ILE A 279 -5.42 3.07 15.02
C ILE A 279 -6.63 2.17 14.85
N ASP A 280 -6.75 1.12 15.69
CA ASP A 280 -7.88 0.20 15.62
C ASP A 280 -9.20 0.93 15.95
N ASN A 281 -9.20 1.93 16.84
CA ASN A 281 -10.35 2.79 17.11
C ASN A 281 -10.70 3.70 15.91
N ILE A 282 -9.72 4.39 15.33
CA ILE A 282 -9.92 5.22 14.12
C ILE A 282 -10.51 4.36 13.00
N ARG A 283 -9.95 3.17 12.77
CA ARG A 283 -10.43 2.24 11.74
C ARG A 283 -11.85 1.76 11.98
N LYS A 284 -12.23 1.48 13.23
CA LYS A 284 -13.62 1.13 13.58
C LYS A 284 -14.57 2.28 13.28
N ARG A 285 -14.21 3.52 13.62
CA ARG A 285 -15.03 4.71 13.32
C ARG A 285 -15.15 4.97 11.82
N VAL A 286 -14.07 4.84 11.06
CA VAL A 286 -14.09 4.94 9.59
C VAL A 286 -15.07 3.93 8.98
N LYS A 287 -15.15 2.70 9.50
CA LYS A 287 -16.14 1.72 9.03
C LYS A 287 -17.59 2.08 9.39
N LEU A 288 -17.79 2.80 10.48
CA LEU A 288 -19.11 3.23 10.94
C LEU A 288 -19.56 4.55 10.30
N ILE A 289 -18.69 5.26 9.59
CA ILE A 289 -19.02 6.57 9.01
C ILE A 289 -20.12 6.49 7.93
N VAL A 290 -20.28 5.33 7.30
CA VAL A 290 -21.33 5.06 6.31
C VAL A 290 -22.66 4.65 6.94
N TYR A 291 -22.67 4.35 8.25
CA TYR A 291 -23.85 3.83 8.95
C TYR A 291 -25.04 4.81 8.90
N PRO A 292 -24.88 6.12 9.17
CA PRO A 292 -25.99 7.06 9.06
C PRO A 292 -26.65 7.06 7.67
N ILE A 293 -25.85 6.93 6.60
CA ILE A 293 -26.32 6.88 5.22
C ILE A 293 -27.06 5.57 4.93
N ARG A 294 -26.58 4.46 5.50
CA ARG A 294 -27.20 3.14 5.34
C ARG A 294 -28.56 3.03 6.03
N THR A 295 -28.78 3.79 7.11
CA THR A 295 -29.99 3.71 7.95
C THR A 295 -30.99 4.84 7.69
N ILE A 296 -30.80 5.63 6.63
CA ILE A 296 -31.75 6.68 6.24
C ILE A 296 -33.15 6.08 6.02
N ASP A 297 -34.20 6.74 6.49
CA ASP A 297 -35.60 6.30 6.38
C ASP A 297 -36.38 6.98 5.24
N PHE A 298 -35.74 7.87 4.49
CA PHE A 298 -36.28 8.53 3.30
C PHE A 298 -35.48 8.22 2.02
N SER A 299 -36.07 8.44 0.84
CA SER A 299 -35.33 8.29 -0.42
C SER A 299 -34.43 9.50 -0.66
N VAL A 300 -33.11 9.26 -0.67
CA VAL A 300 -32.08 10.27 -0.98
C VAL A 300 -32.17 10.80 -2.41
N PHE A 301 -32.81 10.06 -3.32
CA PHE A 301 -32.90 10.42 -4.74
C PHE A 301 -34.11 11.33 -5.07
N VAL A 302 -34.97 11.60 -4.08
CA VAL A 302 -36.08 12.55 -4.21
C VAL A 302 -35.58 13.96 -3.89
N PHE A 303 -35.80 14.90 -4.82
CA PHE A 303 -35.32 16.29 -4.71
C PHE A 303 -35.85 17.02 -3.47
N ASP A 304 -37.08 16.75 -3.05
CA ASP A 304 -37.67 17.38 -1.86
C ASP A 304 -36.92 17.04 -0.56
N ASN A 305 -36.18 15.92 -0.55
CA ASN A 305 -35.35 15.51 0.57
C ASN A 305 -33.92 16.08 0.52
N LYS A 306 -33.62 16.98 -0.42
CA LYS A 306 -32.28 17.54 -0.61
C LYS A 306 -31.72 18.16 0.65
N GLU A 307 -32.50 18.96 1.37
CA GLU A 307 -32.02 19.60 2.61
C GLU A 307 -31.62 18.56 3.66
N ASN A 308 -32.38 17.47 3.78
CA ASN A 308 -32.06 16.36 4.67
C ASN A 308 -30.76 15.67 4.25
N TRP A 309 -30.56 15.46 2.94
CA TRP A 309 -29.32 14.88 2.41
C TRP A 309 -28.11 15.78 2.65
N ASP A 310 -28.25 17.09 2.41
CA ASP A 310 -27.19 18.09 2.61
C ASP A 310 -26.74 18.13 4.09
N VAL A 311 -27.68 17.99 5.04
CA VAL A 311 -27.37 17.88 6.48
C VAL A 311 -26.55 16.62 6.77
N ILE A 312 -26.97 15.45 6.26
CA ILE A 312 -26.25 14.17 6.46
C ILE A 312 -24.83 14.26 5.89
N MET A 313 -24.67 14.85 4.71
CA MET A 313 -23.35 15.04 4.09
C MET A 313 -22.50 16.04 4.88
N SER A 314 -23.08 17.11 5.41
CA SER A 314 -22.37 18.04 6.30
C SER A 314 -21.86 17.37 7.57
N ASP A 315 -22.67 16.51 8.19
CA ASP A 315 -22.30 15.74 9.38
C ASP A 315 -21.19 14.74 9.06
N PHE A 316 -21.31 14.03 7.92
CA PHE A 316 -20.27 13.16 7.40
C PHE A 316 -18.92 13.89 7.27
N TRP A 317 -18.90 15.04 6.57
CA TRP A 317 -17.66 15.80 6.37
C TRP A 317 -17.09 16.37 7.67
N THR A 318 -17.95 16.63 8.66
CA THR A 318 -17.52 17.06 9.99
C THR A 318 -16.84 15.90 10.74
N GLU A 319 -17.40 14.70 10.70
CA GLU A 319 -16.76 13.51 11.28
C GLU A 319 -15.45 13.15 10.56
N VAL A 320 -15.40 13.26 9.22
CA VAL A 320 -14.14 13.10 8.46
C VAL A 320 -13.08 14.08 8.95
N ARG A 321 -13.41 15.37 9.12
CA ARG A 321 -12.46 16.37 9.64
C ARG A 321 -11.94 16.00 11.03
N HIS A 322 -12.82 15.52 11.92
CA HIS A 322 -12.41 15.03 13.24
C HIS A 322 -11.44 13.85 13.16
N LEU A 323 -11.76 12.84 12.35
CA LEU A 323 -10.90 11.67 12.12
C LEU A 323 -9.55 12.07 11.53
N GLU A 324 -9.53 13.01 10.60
CA GLU A 324 -8.30 13.54 10.01
C GLU A 324 -7.43 14.29 11.02
N ASP A 325 -8.02 15.07 11.93
CA ASP A 325 -7.28 15.79 12.96
C ASP A 325 -6.74 14.84 14.03
N GLU A 326 -7.51 13.82 14.41
CA GLU A 326 -7.06 12.75 15.30
C GLU A 326 -5.90 11.97 14.67
N ALA A 327 -6.04 11.59 13.40
CA ALA A 327 -4.98 11.00 12.59
C ALA A 327 -3.69 11.85 12.59
N LYS A 328 -3.80 13.17 12.36
CA LYS A 328 -2.65 14.08 12.39
C LYS A 328 -1.97 14.09 13.75
N LYS A 329 -2.74 14.23 14.84
CA LYS A 329 -2.21 14.24 16.21
C LYS A 329 -1.50 12.92 16.54
N TYR A 330 -2.08 11.80 16.12
CA TYR A 330 -1.48 10.49 16.31
C TYR A 330 -0.16 10.33 15.55
N ILE A 331 -0.14 10.78 14.29
CA ILE A 331 1.06 10.79 13.46
C ILE A 331 2.16 11.63 14.13
N ASP A 332 1.83 12.84 14.58
CA ASP A 332 2.81 13.74 15.23
C ASP A 332 3.36 13.18 16.55
N THR A 333 2.49 12.61 17.39
CA THR A 333 2.87 11.93 18.63
C THR A 333 3.79 10.74 18.34
N SER A 334 3.45 9.95 17.33
CA SER A 334 4.24 8.79 16.95
C SER A 334 5.60 9.18 16.39
N PHE A 335 5.68 10.23 15.56
CA PHE A 335 6.95 10.79 15.11
C PHE A 335 7.81 11.30 16.25
N THR A 336 7.20 11.94 17.25
CA THR A 336 7.91 12.43 18.44
C THR A 336 8.50 11.27 19.25
N ASN A 337 7.71 10.23 19.51
CA ASN A 337 8.19 9.01 20.18
C ASN A 337 9.31 8.33 19.39
N LEU A 338 9.19 8.31 18.05
CA LEU A 338 10.19 7.72 17.18
C LEU A 338 11.52 8.48 17.22
N ARG A 339 11.48 9.82 17.22
CA ARG A 339 12.66 10.68 17.43
C ARG A 339 13.34 10.40 18.76
N GLN A 340 12.56 10.20 19.83
CA GLN A 340 13.11 9.86 21.14
C GLN A 340 13.78 8.47 21.14
N ARG A 341 13.20 7.48 20.46
CA ARG A 341 13.79 6.13 20.33
C ARG A 341 15.09 6.14 19.54
N LEU A 342 15.14 6.88 18.43
CA LEU A 342 16.35 7.11 17.65
C LEU A 342 17.49 7.64 18.53
N ARG A 343 17.20 8.57 19.45
CA ARG A 343 18.23 9.12 20.36
C ARG A 343 18.74 8.14 21.42
N LYS A 344 17.89 7.26 21.97
CA LYS A 344 18.24 6.47 23.17
C LYS A 344 18.97 5.16 22.88
N ASN A 345 18.49 4.34 21.93
CA ASN A 345 19.12 3.13 21.39
C ASN A 345 18.13 2.43 20.46
N PRO A 346 18.37 2.39 19.13
CA PRO A 346 17.46 1.71 18.21
C PRO A 346 17.56 0.18 18.33
N PRO A 347 16.46 -0.56 18.13
CA PRO A 347 16.48 -2.01 18.11
C PRO A 347 17.30 -2.51 16.92
N LEU A 348 18.28 -3.36 17.21
CA LEU A 348 19.20 -3.91 16.22
C LEU A 348 18.69 -5.26 15.70
N LEU A 349 18.91 -5.52 14.41
CA LEU A 349 18.71 -6.86 13.84
C LEU A 349 19.81 -7.81 14.35
N ARG A 350 19.50 -9.11 14.38
CA ARG A 350 20.46 -10.15 14.79
C ARG A 350 21.72 -10.07 13.93
N TYR A 351 22.91 -10.09 14.57
CA TYR A 351 24.23 -9.97 13.93
C TYR A 351 24.56 -8.63 13.27
N HIS A 352 23.73 -7.59 13.44
CA HIS A 352 24.15 -6.24 13.08
C HIS A 352 25.00 -5.62 14.18
N PRO A 353 26.06 -4.89 13.80
CA PRO A 353 26.90 -4.19 14.76
C PRO A 353 26.20 -2.91 15.26
N PRO A 354 26.62 -2.39 16.42
CA PRO A 354 25.86 -1.38 17.15
C PRO A 354 25.68 -0.05 16.40
N VAL A 355 26.72 0.47 15.71
CA VAL A 355 26.63 1.78 15.04
C VAL A 355 26.00 1.63 13.65
N ALA A 356 26.58 0.77 12.79
CA ALA A 356 26.06 0.63 11.42
C ALA A 356 24.65 0.02 11.39
N GLY A 357 24.34 -0.89 12.32
CA GLY A 357 23.00 -1.43 12.51
C GLY A 357 21.98 -0.39 12.97
N ALA A 358 22.39 0.55 13.81
CA ALA A 358 21.54 1.66 14.26
C ALA A 358 21.20 2.63 13.12
N ILE A 359 22.19 2.97 12.28
CA ILE A 359 22.01 3.78 11.07
C ILE A 359 21.10 3.05 10.06
N TYR A 360 21.37 1.76 9.81
CA TYR A 360 20.54 0.93 8.96
C TYR A 360 19.07 0.93 9.42
N TRP A 361 18.84 0.72 10.72
CA TRP A 361 17.49 0.73 11.29
C TRP A 361 16.79 2.08 11.08
N ALA A 362 17.48 3.19 11.33
CA ALA A 362 16.95 4.54 11.14
C ALA A 362 16.52 4.78 9.68
N ARG A 363 17.34 4.34 8.72
CA ARG A 363 17.07 4.49 7.29
C ARG A 363 15.96 3.57 6.79
N ALA A 364 15.93 2.33 7.27
CA ALA A 364 14.85 1.37 6.98
C ALA A 364 13.50 1.90 7.48
N LEU A 365 13.47 2.47 8.68
CA LEU A 365 12.31 3.10 9.27
C LEU A 365 11.84 4.34 8.49
N PHE A 366 12.77 5.21 8.08
CA PHE A 366 12.48 6.35 7.22
C PHE A 366 11.83 5.92 5.90
N ASN A 367 12.40 4.92 5.22
CA ASN A 367 11.88 4.40 3.97
C ASN A 367 10.49 3.76 4.12
N LYS A 368 10.26 3.03 5.22
CA LYS A 368 8.94 2.46 5.54
C LYS A 368 7.86 3.53 5.74
N MET A 369 8.20 4.68 6.32
CA MET A 369 7.25 5.78 6.52
C MET A 369 7.01 6.64 5.27
N LYS A 370 7.93 6.63 4.31
CA LYS A 370 7.80 7.40 3.07
C LYS A 370 6.51 7.06 2.31
N LEU A 371 6.21 5.77 2.13
CA LEU A 371 5.09 5.31 1.30
C LEU A 371 3.72 5.73 1.85
N PRO A 372 3.40 5.55 3.15
CA PRO A 372 2.16 6.06 3.73
C PRO A 372 2.01 7.58 3.63
N ILE A 373 3.10 8.34 3.79
CA ILE A 373 3.03 9.79 3.83
C ILE A 373 2.93 10.41 2.44
N MET A 374 3.54 9.79 1.43
CA MET A 374 3.33 10.21 0.04
C MET A 374 1.87 10.08 -0.40
N LYS A 375 1.08 9.23 0.27
CA LYS A 375 -0.37 9.10 0.04
C LYS A 375 -1.18 10.17 0.77
N PHE A 376 -0.66 10.78 1.85
CA PHE A 376 -1.26 11.97 2.44
C PHE A 376 -1.03 13.17 1.51
N GLN A 377 -2.03 13.54 0.70
CA GLN A 377 -1.99 14.74 -0.15
C GLN A 377 -1.92 16.07 0.62
N LYS A 378 -1.89 16.05 1.97
CA LYS A 378 -1.86 17.25 2.81
C LYS A 378 -0.44 17.76 3.07
N LYS A 379 -0.23 19.06 2.81
CA LYS A 379 1.03 19.79 3.03
C LYS A 379 1.62 19.60 4.44
N GLU A 380 0.79 19.41 5.46
CA GLU A 380 1.25 19.34 6.86
C GLU A 380 1.93 18.01 7.21
N ALA A 381 1.38 16.87 6.76
CA ALA A 381 2.03 15.56 6.93
C ALA A 381 3.40 15.51 6.23
N PHE A 382 3.49 16.17 5.08
CA PHE A 382 4.74 16.33 4.35
C PHE A 382 5.76 17.19 5.10
N LYS A 383 5.34 18.27 5.77
CA LYS A 383 6.23 19.05 6.64
C LYS A 383 6.78 18.23 7.81
N LEU A 384 5.93 17.44 8.47
CA LEU A 384 6.36 16.55 9.56
C LEU A 384 7.37 15.49 9.07
N TYR A 385 7.12 14.90 7.91
CA TYR A 385 8.05 13.97 7.27
C TYR A 385 9.37 14.63 6.88
N LYS A 386 9.34 15.85 6.32
CA LYS A 386 10.56 16.62 6.03
C LYS A 386 11.36 16.92 7.30
N ALA A 387 10.69 17.30 8.37
CA ALA A 387 11.32 17.49 9.68
C ALA A 387 11.92 16.18 10.22
N PHE A 388 11.22 15.05 10.07
CA PHE A 388 11.74 13.74 10.43
C PHE A 388 12.95 13.33 9.58
N SER A 389 12.92 13.57 8.27
CA SER A 389 14.07 13.34 7.36
C SER A 389 15.31 14.08 7.82
N LYS A 390 15.15 15.35 8.25
CA LYS A 390 16.25 16.13 8.80
C LYS A 390 16.82 15.49 10.07
N VAL A 391 15.97 15.05 10.99
CA VAL A 391 16.40 14.39 12.23
C VAL A 391 17.11 13.06 11.95
N VAL A 392 16.62 12.25 11.01
CA VAL A 392 17.29 11.00 10.62
C VAL A 392 18.67 11.32 10.04
N LYS A 393 18.78 12.29 9.13
CA LYS A 393 20.06 12.70 8.55
C LYS A 393 21.04 13.22 9.61
N GLU A 394 20.59 14.07 10.52
CA GLU A 394 21.40 14.56 11.65
C GLU A 394 21.87 13.40 12.55
N TYR A 395 21.00 12.42 12.81
CA TYR A 395 21.34 11.22 13.58
C TYR A 395 22.38 10.35 12.87
N GLU A 396 22.21 10.10 11.57
CA GLU A 396 23.15 9.34 10.74
C GLU A 396 24.53 10.00 10.71
N GLU A 397 24.59 11.31 10.47
CA GLU A 397 25.84 12.07 10.42
C GLU A 397 26.56 12.10 11.78
N THR A 398 25.82 12.27 12.88
CA THR A 398 26.40 12.31 14.23
C THR A 398 26.98 10.95 14.60
N LYS A 399 26.22 9.86 14.41
CA LYS A 399 26.67 8.49 14.69
C LYS A 399 27.86 8.09 13.83
N TYR A 400 27.85 8.49 12.55
CA TYR A 400 28.95 8.23 11.64
C TYR A 400 30.24 8.94 12.10
N LYS A 401 30.16 10.22 12.46
CA LYS A 401 31.33 11.00 12.94
C LYS A 401 31.91 10.42 14.23
N GLU A 402 31.06 10.16 15.23
CA GLU A 402 31.47 9.54 16.49
C GLU A 402 32.19 8.19 16.27
N TRP A 403 31.65 7.39 15.35
CA TRP A 403 32.27 6.12 14.98
C TRP A 403 33.60 6.29 14.28
N VAL A 404 33.70 7.18 13.27
CA VAL A 404 34.96 7.46 12.58
C VAL A 404 36.04 7.89 13.57
N ASP A 405 35.73 8.84 14.46
CA ASP A 405 36.70 9.36 15.44
C ASP A 405 37.19 8.28 16.41
N SER A 406 36.28 7.40 16.88
CA SER A 406 36.64 6.31 17.78
C SER A 406 37.35 5.16 17.06
N ALA A 407 36.88 4.77 15.88
CA ALA A 407 37.37 3.63 15.12
C ALA A 407 38.74 3.92 14.52
N SER A 408 38.96 5.10 13.95
CA SER A 408 40.28 5.49 13.41
C SER A 408 41.35 5.52 14.49
N LYS A 409 41.05 6.10 15.66
CA LYS A 409 41.99 6.09 16.81
C LYS A 409 42.29 4.66 17.28
N PHE A 410 41.27 3.81 17.36
CA PHE A 410 41.44 2.42 17.77
C PHE A 410 42.29 1.62 16.77
N VAL A 411 41.99 1.73 15.47
CA VAL A 411 42.71 1.05 14.40
C VAL A 411 44.16 1.52 14.34
N ASP A 412 44.42 2.82 14.39
CA ASP A 412 45.78 3.36 14.33
C ASP A 412 46.64 2.90 15.52
N ASN A 413 46.04 2.79 16.71
CA ASN A 413 46.74 2.29 17.90
C ASN A 413 46.97 0.78 17.82
N MET A 414 45.96 0.01 17.40
CA MET A 414 46.02 -1.46 17.33
C MET A 414 46.95 -1.95 16.22
N MET A 415 47.01 -1.27 15.06
CA MET A 415 47.89 -1.71 13.98
C MET A 415 49.38 -1.47 14.29
N LYS A 416 49.69 -0.53 15.18
CA LYS A 416 51.06 -0.15 15.58
C LYS A 416 51.62 -0.95 16.75
N ILE A 417 50.80 -1.75 17.45
CA ILE A 417 51.31 -2.61 18.52
C ILE A 417 52.03 -3.84 17.94
N ASN A 418 52.99 -4.34 18.71
CA ASN A 418 53.73 -5.56 18.38
C ASN A 418 52.79 -6.77 18.45
N ILE A 419 53.02 -7.77 17.60
CA ILE A 419 52.12 -8.93 17.41
C ILE A 419 52.01 -9.84 18.64
N LEU A 420 53.02 -9.82 19.52
CA LEU A 420 53.06 -10.57 20.77
C LEU A 420 53.21 -9.64 21.97
N HIS A 421 52.73 -10.12 23.12
CA HIS A 421 53.07 -9.58 24.43
C HIS A 421 53.32 -10.73 25.40
N VAL A 422 53.86 -10.42 26.58
CA VAL A 422 54.15 -11.41 27.61
C VAL A 422 53.21 -11.20 28.79
N VAL A 423 52.65 -12.30 29.29
CA VAL A 423 51.71 -12.31 30.42
C VAL A 423 52.27 -13.24 31.50
N PHE A 424 52.06 -12.88 32.77
CA PHE A 424 52.39 -13.77 33.88
C PHE A 424 51.47 -14.99 33.88
N LYS A 425 52.04 -16.16 34.17
CA LYS A 425 51.29 -17.38 34.40
C LYS A 425 50.26 -17.15 35.50
N LYS A 426 48.98 -17.28 35.15
CA LYS A 426 47.88 -17.25 36.13
C LYS A 426 47.96 -18.57 36.90
N GLU A 427 48.04 -18.53 38.24
CA GLU A 427 47.83 -19.74 39.06
C GLU A 427 46.45 -20.31 38.66
N GLU A 428 46.40 -21.58 38.25
CA GLU A 428 45.15 -22.26 37.98
C GLU A 428 44.36 -22.34 39.29
N GLU A 429 43.34 -21.51 39.47
CA GLU A 429 42.25 -21.82 40.38
C GLU A 429 41.63 -23.14 39.90
N SER A 430 41.94 -24.22 40.59
CA SER A 430 41.32 -25.52 40.37
C SER A 430 39.81 -25.34 40.51
N SER A 431 39.11 -25.34 39.38
CA SER A 431 37.64 -25.37 39.37
C SER A 431 37.19 -26.67 40.03
N PRO A 432 36.26 -26.67 40.98
CA PRO A 432 35.78 -27.93 41.56
C PRO A 432 35.04 -28.73 40.46
N PRO A 433 35.17 -30.07 40.45
CA PRO A 433 34.56 -30.88 39.41
C PRO A 433 33.04 -30.77 39.49
N ALA A 434 32.41 -30.61 38.32
CA ALA A 434 30.96 -30.58 38.17
C ALA A 434 30.33 -31.88 38.71
N GLN A 435 29.65 -31.81 39.86
CA GLN A 435 28.81 -32.89 40.34
C GLN A 435 27.45 -32.86 39.64
N ARG A 436 27.19 -33.94 38.89
CA ARG A 436 25.87 -34.34 38.44
C ARG A 436 24.94 -34.60 39.63
N GLY A 437 23.71 -34.14 39.47
CA GLY A 437 22.52 -34.19 40.34
C GLY A 437 22.48 -35.16 41.51
N MET A 438 22.09 -34.64 42.68
CA MET A 438 21.02 -35.17 43.54
C MET A 438 20.62 -34.11 44.57
N GLN A 439 19.32 -33.81 44.71
CA GLN A 439 18.83 -32.91 45.75
C GLN A 439 19.01 -33.55 47.13
N LEU A 440 19.59 -32.82 48.08
CA LEU A 440 19.67 -33.19 49.50
C LEU A 440 18.87 -32.19 50.34
N THR A 441 18.04 -32.72 51.24
CA THR A 441 17.19 -31.99 52.18
C THR A 441 17.98 -31.34 53.32
N ALA A 442 17.38 -30.33 53.95
CA ALA A 442 18.01 -29.39 54.89
C ALA A 442 18.70 -30.02 56.13
N ALA A 443 18.44 -31.29 56.46
CA ALA A 443 19.06 -31.98 57.59
C ALA A 443 20.47 -32.55 57.28
N GLY A 444 20.85 -32.70 55.99
CA GLY A 444 22.16 -33.22 55.59
C GLY A 444 23.32 -32.21 55.71
N LYS A 445 23.02 -30.91 55.87
CA LYS A 445 24.03 -29.84 55.92
C LYS A 445 24.71 -29.67 57.28
N ALA A 446 24.25 -30.34 58.34
CA ALA A 446 24.74 -30.11 59.70
C ALA A 446 25.84 -31.10 60.17
N HIS A 447 26.12 -32.18 59.44
CA HIS A 447 26.98 -33.27 59.96
C HIS A 447 28.38 -33.41 59.31
N VAL A 448 28.72 -32.61 58.29
CA VAL A 448 30.05 -32.62 57.64
C VAL A 448 31.00 -31.53 58.16
N ALA A 449 30.54 -30.67 59.08
CA ALA A 449 31.37 -29.68 59.74
C ALA A 449 32.02 -30.23 61.03
N LYS A 450 32.80 -31.31 60.94
CA LYS A 450 33.73 -31.76 62.01
C LYS A 450 34.65 -32.89 61.53
N LYS A 451 35.70 -32.54 60.77
CA LYS A 451 36.99 -33.27 60.83
C LYS A 451 38.14 -32.42 60.28
N LYS A 452 39.10 -32.21 61.20
CA LYS A 452 40.38 -31.48 61.16
C LYS A 452 41.12 -31.46 59.81
N ALA A 453 41.47 -30.25 59.35
CA ALA A 453 42.67 -30.00 58.55
C ALA A 453 43.76 -29.43 59.46
N SER A 454 45.00 -29.88 59.26
CA SER A 454 46.19 -29.56 60.03
C SER A 454 46.59 -28.10 59.93
N VAL A 455 47.03 -27.57 61.07
CA VAL A 455 47.54 -26.21 61.28
C VAL A 455 48.89 -26.02 60.58
N LEU A 456 48.89 -25.13 59.60
CA LEU A 456 49.93 -24.12 59.37
C LEU A 456 49.18 -22.91 58.79
N SER A 457 48.61 -22.09 59.68
CA SER A 457 47.94 -20.85 59.27
C SER A 457 48.99 -19.87 58.77
N LEU A 458 49.07 -19.65 57.46
CA LEU A 458 49.79 -18.52 56.88
C LEU A 458 49.28 -17.24 57.58
N LYS A 459 50.16 -16.48 58.23
CA LYS A 459 49.74 -15.23 58.87
C LYS A 459 49.36 -14.23 57.75
N PRO A 460 48.42 -13.30 57.98
CA PRO A 460 48.12 -12.25 57.01
C PRO A 460 49.37 -11.49 56.55
N ILE A 461 50.36 -11.34 57.44
CA ILE A 461 51.67 -10.73 57.11
C ILE A 461 52.47 -11.57 56.11
N ASP A 462 52.36 -12.91 56.13
CA ASP A 462 53.06 -13.80 55.21
C ASP A 462 52.39 -13.83 53.83
N ILE A 463 51.06 -13.69 53.79
CA ILE A 463 50.28 -13.53 52.54
C ILE A 463 50.62 -12.19 51.90
N VAL A 464 50.60 -11.11 52.69
CA VAL A 464 50.96 -9.76 52.23
C VAL A 464 52.45 -9.70 51.84
N ASN A 465 53.35 -10.37 52.57
CA ASN A 465 54.76 -10.44 52.20
C ASN A 465 55.01 -11.30 50.95
N LYS A 466 54.27 -12.41 50.76
CA LYS A 466 54.30 -13.21 49.53
C LYS A 466 53.78 -12.38 48.36
N GLU A 467 52.67 -11.67 48.54
CA GLU A 467 52.07 -10.81 47.51
C GLU A 467 52.95 -9.60 47.19
N ILE A 468 53.58 -8.97 48.19
CA ILE A 468 54.57 -7.89 48.01
C ILE A 468 55.85 -8.43 47.36
N ALA A 469 56.33 -9.62 47.73
CA ALA A 469 57.50 -10.24 47.11
C ALA A 469 57.23 -10.65 45.66
N GLU A 470 56.04 -11.18 45.36
CA GLU A 470 55.58 -11.45 44.00
C GLU A 470 55.38 -10.16 43.21
N LYS A 471 54.79 -9.12 43.80
CA LYS A 471 54.67 -7.81 43.18
C LYS A 471 56.05 -7.22 42.89
N ARG A 472 57.01 -7.34 43.81
CA ARG A 472 58.41 -6.93 43.59
C ARG A 472 59.10 -7.77 42.51
N ARG A 473 58.83 -9.08 42.41
CA ARG A 473 59.33 -9.92 41.30
C ARG A 473 58.69 -9.52 39.98
N ARG A 474 57.37 -9.26 39.96
CA ARG A 474 56.62 -8.77 38.79
C ARG A 474 57.14 -7.43 38.32
N ASP A 475 57.31 -6.47 39.23
CA ASP A 475 57.82 -5.13 38.96
C ASP A 475 59.29 -5.18 38.50
N LYS A 476 60.13 -6.04 39.09
CA LYS A 476 61.53 -6.27 38.67
C LYS A 476 61.60 -6.93 37.29
N ALA A 477 60.78 -7.94 37.01
CA ALA A 477 60.70 -8.56 35.69
C ALA A 477 60.20 -7.56 34.63
N LEU A 478 59.08 -6.86 34.87
CA LEU A 478 58.54 -5.82 33.98
C LEU A 478 59.54 -4.68 33.70
N MET A 479 60.34 -4.26 34.69
CA MET A 479 61.39 -3.25 34.48
C MET A 479 62.59 -3.75 33.66
N LEU A 480 63.03 -4.99 33.87
CA LEU A 480 64.10 -5.61 33.08
C LEU A 480 63.64 -5.91 31.64
N MET A 481 62.32 -5.94 31.40
CA MET A 481 61.66 -6.14 30.11
C MET A 481 61.38 -4.82 29.37
N ARG A 482 62.19 -3.76 29.55
CA ARG A 482 62.05 -2.46 28.85
C ARG A 482 62.53 -2.53 27.39
N ILE A 483 61.62 -2.52 26.42
CA ILE A 483 61.98 -2.33 24.99
C ILE A 483 62.04 -0.83 24.69
N PRO A 484 63.13 -0.29 24.12
CA PRO A 484 63.17 1.11 23.70
C PRO A 484 62.00 1.44 22.75
N GLY A 485 61.13 2.37 23.15
CA GLY A 485 60.00 2.86 22.32
C GLY A 485 58.61 2.27 22.63
N GLN A 486 58.45 1.32 23.57
CA GLN A 486 57.12 0.87 24.02
C GLN A 486 56.58 1.74 25.17
N HIS A 487 55.31 2.15 25.08
CA HIS A 487 54.60 2.85 26.16
C HIS A 487 53.95 1.83 27.11
N TYR A 488 54.30 1.89 28.40
CA TYR A 488 53.73 1.06 29.45
C TYR A 488 52.88 1.94 30.39
N GLU A 489 51.56 1.77 30.42
CA GLU A 489 50.64 2.71 31.08
C GLU A 489 50.70 2.74 32.62
N ASN A 490 51.42 1.83 33.28
CA ASN A 490 51.35 1.67 34.75
C ASN A 490 52.68 1.69 35.53
N VAL A 491 53.80 2.13 34.94
CA VAL A 491 55.14 1.83 35.52
C VAL A 491 55.87 3.01 36.19
N ARG A 492 55.30 4.23 36.21
CA ARG A 492 55.89 5.33 37.01
C ARG A 492 55.41 5.30 38.47
N SER A 493 55.78 4.26 39.21
CA SER A 493 55.72 4.32 40.68
C SER A 493 57.08 4.81 41.23
N PRO A 494 57.12 5.75 42.19
CA PRO A 494 58.38 6.27 42.77
C PRO A 494 59.27 5.17 43.39
N SER A 495 58.67 4.07 43.84
CA SER A 495 59.37 2.92 44.44
C SER A 495 60.30 2.18 43.47
N SER A 496 59.95 2.14 42.18
CA SER A 496 60.70 1.39 41.17
C SER A 496 62.01 2.08 40.75
N VAL A 497 62.11 3.41 40.87
CA VAL A 497 63.37 4.15 40.62
C VAL A 497 64.34 4.01 41.81
N SER A 498 63.82 4.00 43.03
CA SER A 498 64.63 3.84 44.25
C SER A 498 65.27 2.44 44.37
N LEU A 499 64.66 1.40 43.80
CA LEU A 499 65.20 0.04 43.79
C LEU A 499 66.41 -0.10 42.85
N LEU A 500 66.39 0.58 41.69
CA LEU A 500 67.48 0.55 40.70
C LEU A 500 68.76 1.19 41.24
N ALA A 501 68.64 2.29 41.98
CA ALA A 501 69.79 2.96 42.59
C ALA A 501 70.43 2.15 43.74
N LYS A 502 69.65 1.27 44.40
CA LYS A 502 70.12 0.47 45.55
C LYS A 502 70.79 -0.85 45.17
N GLU A 503 70.41 -1.44 44.02
CA GLU A 503 70.99 -2.72 43.55
C GLU A 503 72.02 -2.56 42.41
N GLY A 504 72.32 -1.34 41.95
CA GLY A 504 73.38 -1.09 40.95
C GLY A 504 73.09 -1.59 39.53
N LEU A 505 71.83 -1.97 39.23
CA LEU A 505 71.40 -2.41 37.91
C LEU A 505 70.76 -1.24 37.16
N THR A 506 71.55 -0.46 36.41
CA THR A 506 71.02 0.61 35.55
C THR A 506 71.01 0.27 34.06
N ASP A 507 71.62 -0.85 33.62
CA ASP A 507 71.70 -1.22 32.21
C ASP A 507 71.59 -2.75 32.00
N VAL A 508 70.44 -3.35 32.34
CA VAL A 508 70.12 -4.72 31.87
C VAL A 508 69.13 -4.59 30.73
N THR A 509 69.54 -4.98 29.53
CA THR A 509 68.71 -4.94 28.33
C THR A 509 68.07 -6.29 28.06
N TRP A 510 67.00 -6.36 27.26
CA TRP A 510 66.37 -7.64 26.84
C TRP A 510 67.35 -8.71 26.36
N ARG A 511 68.49 -8.30 25.78
CA ARG A 511 69.57 -9.21 25.37
C ARG A 511 70.14 -10.00 26.55
N ASP A 512 70.16 -9.47 27.75
CA ASP A 512 70.75 -10.14 28.92
C ASP A 512 69.79 -11.16 29.55
N LEU A 513 68.48 -10.98 29.37
CA LEU A 513 67.42 -11.85 29.90
C LEU A 513 67.23 -13.13 29.07
N THR A 514 67.30 -13.02 27.75
CA THR A 514 66.99 -14.13 26.82
C THR A 514 68.23 -14.88 26.32
N VAL A 515 69.43 -14.52 26.79
CA VAL A 515 70.69 -15.17 26.38
C VAL A 515 71.01 -16.39 27.25
N ASN A 516 70.62 -16.40 28.54
CA ASN A 516 71.00 -17.46 29.48
C ASN A 516 69.84 -18.08 30.29
N LYS A 517 68.62 -17.52 30.21
CA LYS A 517 67.43 -17.99 30.95
C LYS A 517 66.20 -18.04 30.05
N LEU A 518 65.35 -19.04 30.29
CA LEU A 518 64.08 -19.24 29.57
C LEU A 518 62.98 -18.39 30.18
N MET A 519 61.98 -18.00 29.39
CA MET A 519 60.84 -17.20 29.87
C MET A 519 60.00 -17.95 30.92
N GLN A 520 59.97 -19.28 30.86
CA GLN A 520 59.35 -20.14 31.86
C GLN A 520 60.02 -20.06 33.24
N GLU A 521 61.34 -19.80 33.31
CA GLU A 521 62.07 -19.66 34.58
C GLU A 521 61.64 -18.37 35.33
N HIS A 522 60.84 -17.51 34.69
CA HIS A 522 60.29 -16.27 35.22
C HIS A 522 58.76 -16.28 35.37
N ASP A 523 58.09 -17.43 35.23
CA ASP A 523 56.63 -17.59 35.23
C ASP A 523 55.91 -16.74 34.17
N LEU A 524 56.49 -16.62 32.98
CA LEU A 524 55.97 -15.80 31.88
C LEU A 524 55.56 -16.66 30.67
N GLU A 525 54.44 -16.29 30.03
CA GLU A 525 53.90 -16.93 28.83
C GLU A 525 53.71 -15.90 27.70
N PHE A 526 53.97 -16.32 26.46
CA PHE A 526 53.70 -15.50 25.29
C PHE A 526 52.21 -15.52 24.95
N GLN A 527 51.63 -14.37 24.59
CA GLN A 527 50.25 -14.29 24.09
C GLN A 527 50.16 -13.36 22.87
N PRO A 528 49.30 -13.68 21.88
CA PRO A 528 48.97 -12.76 20.80
C PRO A 528 48.43 -11.44 21.36
N ASN A 529 49.03 -10.33 20.92
CA ASN A 529 48.60 -8.99 21.32
C ASN A 529 47.62 -8.45 20.28
N PHE A 530 46.38 -8.94 20.31
CA PHE A 530 45.35 -8.60 19.33
C PHE A 530 43.98 -8.41 19.99
N ASP A 531 43.37 -7.25 19.79
CA ASP A 531 42.00 -7.00 20.22
C ASP A 531 41.01 -7.41 19.12
N LYS A 532 40.21 -8.46 19.39
CA LYS A 532 39.19 -8.99 18.48
C LYS A 532 38.10 -7.96 18.12
N LYS A 533 38.00 -6.84 18.85
CA LYS A 533 37.11 -5.72 18.53
C LYS A 533 37.38 -5.12 17.14
N ILE A 534 38.57 -5.29 16.57
CA ILE A 534 38.85 -4.84 15.19
C ILE A 534 37.94 -5.51 14.14
N PHE A 535 37.55 -6.77 14.34
CA PHE A 535 36.62 -7.44 13.43
C PHE A 535 35.20 -6.87 13.52
N LEU A 536 34.81 -6.33 14.68
CA LEU A 536 33.56 -5.58 14.82
C LEU A 536 33.64 -4.26 14.03
N VAL A 537 34.77 -3.54 14.12
CA VAL A 537 35.00 -2.31 13.36
C VAL A 537 34.99 -2.57 11.85
N ILE A 538 35.59 -3.67 11.39
CA ILE A 538 35.56 -4.09 9.98
C ILE A 538 34.13 -4.40 9.53
N HIS A 539 33.36 -5.14 10.35
CA HIS A 539 31.95 -5.42 10.05
C HIS A 539 31.10 -4.14 10.02
N GLU A 540 31.38 -3.17 10.89
CA GLU A 540 30.76 -1.84 10.82
C GLU A 540 31.15 -1.12 9.53
N ALA A 541 32.42 -1.12 9.14
CA ALA A 541 32.91 -0.48 7.93
C ALA A 541 32.26 -1.06 6.66
N GLU A 542 32.17 -2.38 6.55
CA GLU A 542 31.51 -3.08 5.43
C GLU A 542 30.03 -2.69 5.28
N LEU A 543 29.32 -2.53 6.41
CA LEU A 543 27.93 -2.09 6.40
C LEU A 543 27.79 -0.60 6.11
N MET A 544 28.68 0.25 6.62
CA MET A 544 28.69 1.70 6.32
C MET A 544 28.94 1.96 4.82
N GLU A 545 29.82 1.19 4.18
CA GLU A 545 30.09 1.29 2.75
C GLU A 545 28.86 0.88 1.93
N LYS A 546 28.17 -0.22 2.30
CA LYS A 546 26.88 -0.62 1.71
C LYS A 546 25.79 0.44 1.87
N LEU A 547 25.83 1.20 2.96
CA LEU A 547 24.93 2.34 3.21
C LEU A 547 25.33 3.60 2.43
N GLY A 548 26.48 3.60 1.75
CA GLY A 548 26.95 4.69 0.89
C GLY A 548 27.82 5.74 1.61
N PHE A 549 28.36 5.45 2.78
CA PHE A 549 29.30 6.34 3.48
C PHE A 549 30.73 6.16 2.98
N SER A 550 31.51 7.25 2.96
CA SER A 550 32.91 7.24 2.52
C SER A 550 33.87 6.90 3.66
N LEU A 551 34.42 5.68 3.66
CA LEU A 551 35.33 5.22 4.71
C LEU A 551 36.67 5.99 4.72
N PRO A 552 37.22 6.33 5.91
CA PRO A 552 38.60 6.79 6.06
C PRO A 552 39.63 5.78 5.53
N SER A 553 40.80 6.25 5.08
CA SER A 553 41.84 5.39 4.48
C SER A 553 42.31 4.29 5.43
N ASN A 554 42.65 4.63 6.68
CA ASN A 554 43.14 3.67 7.67
C ASN A 554 42.14 2.53 7.96
N ILE A 555 40.84 2.84 8.04
CA ILE A 555 39.80 1.82 8.25
C ILE A 555 39.61 0.97 7.00
N ARG A 556 39.63 1.60 5.81
CA ARG A 556 39.49 0.91 4.52
C ARG A 556 40.63 -0.08 4.29
N ASP A 557 41.86 0.33 4.55
CA ASP A 557 43.06 -0.49 4.38
C ASP A 557 43.02 -1.72 5.30
N VAL A 558 42.51 -1.58 6.52
CA VAL A 558 42.32 -2.69 7.46
C VAL A 558 41.17 -3.60 7.06
N ALA A 559 40.05 -3.05 6.58
CA ALA A 559 38.93 -3.84 6.08
C ALA A 559 39.34 -4.72 4.89
N MET A 560 40.16 -4.20 3.98
CA MET A 560 40.74 -4.98 2.87
C MET A 560 41.65 -6.13 3.34
N GLN A 561 42.25 -5.99 4.52
CA GLN A 561 43.15 -6.99 5.11
C GLN A 561 42.45 -7.97 6.07
N LYS A 562 41.11 -7.95 6.15
CA LYS A 562 40.31 -8.80 7.07
C LYS A 562 40.73 -10.28 7.08
N ALA A 563 40.78 -10.90 5.89
CA ALA A 563 41.10 -12.32 5.76
C ALA A 563 42.53 -12.61 6.22
N ARG A 564 43.47 -11.74 5.83
CA ARG A 564 44.87 -11.83 6.22
C ARG A 564 45.03 -11.75 7.74
N LEU A 565 44.47 -10.73 8.39
CA LEU A 565 44.55 -10.57 9.84
C LEU A 565 43.92 -11.74 10.60
N TYR A 566 42.82 -12.29 10.10
CA TYR A 566 42.16 -13.45 10.71
C TYR A 566 43.07 -14.70 10.69
N TYR A 567 43.60 -15.06 9.51
CA TYR A 567 44.45 -16.25 9.37
C TYR A 567 45.81 -16.08 10.05
N GLU A 568 46.40 -14.88 10.00
CA GLU A 568 47.66 -14.58 10.70
C GLU A 568 47.49 -14.67 12.22
N LEU A 569 46.36 -14.20 12.76
CA LEU A 569 46.05 -14.33 14.19
C LEU A 569 45.85 -15.79 14.60
N GLU A 570 45.07 -16.56 13.83
CA GLU A 570 44.80 -17.97 14.13
C GLU A 570 46.07 -18.81 14.07
N ALA A 571 46.92 -18.59 13.06
CA ALA A 571 48.21 -19.28 12.93
C ALA A 571 49.17 -18.90 14.06
N LEU A 572 49.23 -17.61 14.44
CA LEU A 572 50.06 -17.15 15.55
C LEU A 572 49.59 -17.73 16.89
N ASP A 573 48.28 -17.72 17.15
CA ASP A 573 47.67 -18.27 18.36
C ASP A 573 47.96 -19.78 18.47
N HIS A 574 47.81 -20.52 17.36
CA HIS A 574 48.11 -21.96 17.32
C HIS A 574 49.57 -22.26 17.65
N ILE A 575 50.52 -21.52 17.05
CA ILE A 575 51.96 -21.75 17.28
C ILE A 575 52.37 -21.40 18.71
N ILE A 576 51.88 -20.27 19.23
CA ILE A 576 52.21 -19.80 20.58
C ILE A 576 51.56 -20.71 21.62
N ALA A 577 50.31 -21.13 21.43
CA ALA A 577 49.65 -22.12 22.29
C ALA A 577 50.41 -23.45 22.29
N LYS A 578 50.86 -23.92 21.12
CA LYS A 578 51.68 -25.14 21.00
C LYS A 578 53.02 -25.00 21.73
N TYR A 579 53.70 -23.86 21.59
CA TYR A 579 54.95 -23.57 22.30
C TYR A 579 54.73 -23.54 23.82
N ASN A 580 53.75 -22.76 24.31
CA ASN A 580 53.43 -22.68 25.73
C ASN A 580 53.03 -24.04 26.32
N ALA A 581 52.28 -24.87 25.56
CA ALA A 581 51.91 -26.22 25.98
C ALA A 581 53.14 -27.16 26.07
N SER A 582 54.03 -27.14 25.07
CA SER A 582 55.27 -27.91 25.10
C SER A 582 56.19 -27.50 26.26
N THR A 583 56.26 -26.21 26.54
CA THR A 583 57.03 -25.66 27.66
C THR A 583 56.42 -26.04 29.01
N LYS A 584 55.08 -26.09 29.11
CA LYS A 584 54.37 -26.56 30.32
C LYS A 584 54.50 -28.07 30.58
N SER A 585 54.63 -28.89 29.53
CA SER A 585 54.70 -30.36 29.67
C SER A 585 56.07 -30.88 30.08
N LEU A 586 57.13 -30.08 29.96
CA LEU A 586 58.50 -30.49 30.28
C LEU A 586 58.78 -30.40 31.79
N SER A 587 59.37 -31.46 32.36
CA SER A 587 59.87 -31.47 33.74
C SER A 587 61.17 -30.64 33.87
N PRO A 588 61.54 -30.17 35.08
CA PRO A 588 62.74 -29.34 35.28
C PRO A 588 64.04 -29.95 34.73
N SER A 589 64.17 -31.28 34.76
CA SER A 589 65.31 -32.02 34.23
C SER A 589 65.33 -32.05 32.69
N GLU A 590 64.16 -32.18 32.07
CA GLU A 590 64.00 -32.14 30.60
C GLU A 590 64.17 -30.72 30.06
N THR A 591 63.68 -29.71 30.79
CA THR A 591 63.89 -28.29 30.48
C THR A 591 65.38 -27.93 30.52
N HIS A 592 66.16 -28.51 31.44
CA HIS A 592 67.61 -28.31 31.48
C HIS A 592 68.32 -28.94 30.27
N LEU A 593 67.93 -30.16 29.87
CA LEU A 593 68.48 -30.85 28.69
C LEU A 593 68.13 -30.14 27.38
N MET A 594 66.89 -29.63 27.26
CA MET A 594 66.40 -28.93 26.06
C MET A 594 66.68 -27.43 26.06
N LYS A 595 67.33 -26.89 27.09
CA LYS A 595 67.53 -25.44 27.31
C LYS A 595 68.11 -24.74 26.09
N ARG A 596 69.09 -25.34 25.41
CA ARG A 596 69.70 -24.77 24.20
C ARG A 596 68.70 -24.65 23.03
N HIS A 597 67.85 -25.66 22.84
CA HIS A 597 66.84 -25.67 21.78
C HIS A 597 65.64 -24.76 22.10
N LEU A 598 65.24 -24.68 23.37
CA LEU A 598 64.19 -23.77 23.82
C LEU A 598 64.62 -22.29 23.72
N LEU A 599 65.87 -21.98 24.05
CA LEU A 599 66.44 -20.63 23.85
C LEU A 599 66.52 -20.27 22.36
N ASP A 600 66.82 -21.22 21.49
CA ASP A 600 66.82 -20.99 20.04
C ASP A 600 65.40 -20.76 19.50
N ALA A 601 64.41 -21.49 19.99
CA ALA A 601 63.00 -21.24 19.68
C ALA A 601 62.52 -19.87 20.19
N GLU A 602 62.90 -19.46 21.41
CA GLU A 602 62.59 -18.12 21.94
C GLU A 602 63.23 -17.02 21.09
N ARG A 603 64.47 -17.21 20.59
CA ARG A 603 65.12 -16.26 19.67
C ARG A 603 64.32 -16.00 18.39
N HIS A 604 63.65 -17.03 17.87
CA HIS A 604 62.76 -16.89 16.72
C HIS A 604 61.42 -16.23 17.09
N ILE A 605 60.99 -16.30 18.35
CA ILE A 605 59.75 -15.65 18.86
C ILE A 605 59.99 -14.16 19.20
N LEU A 606 61.18 -13.78 19.69
CA LEU A 606 61.50 -12.41 20.13
C LEU A 606 61.23 -11.27 19.12
N PRO A 607 61.42 -11.44 17.80
CA PRO A 607 61.07 -10.40 16.83
C PRO A 607 59.60 -9.99 16.89
N GLY A 608 58.69 -10.90 17.25
CA GLY A 608 57.26 -10.64 17.43
C GLY A 608 56.92 -9.79 18.67
N LEU A 609 57.81 -9.74 19.65
CA LEU A 609 57.69 -8.90 20.84
C LEU A 609 58.28 -7.50 20.65
N THR A 610 59.24 -7.34 19.75
CA THR A 610 60.14 -6.16 19.71
C THR A 610 60.05 -5.35 18.42
N ARG A 611 59.83 -5.98 17.27
CA ARG A 611 59.98 -5.33 15.95
C ARG A 611 58.80 -5.55 15.01
N ILE A 612 58.11 -6.68 15.10
CA ILE A 612 57.01 -7.02 14.18
C ILE A 612 55.70 -6.49 14.76
N THR A 613 55.09 -5.56 14.03
CA THR A 613 53.76 -5.00 14.28
C THR A 613 52.74 -5.61 13.32
N TRP A 614 51.45 -5.43 13.59
CA TRP A 614 50.36 -5.93 12.73
C TRP A 614 50.31 -5.27 11.33
N THR A 615 51.07 -4.18 11.10
CA THR A 615 51.30 -3.59 9.78
C THR A 615 52.31 -4.35 8.90
N ALA A 616 53.14 -5.23 9.47
CA ALA A 616 54.22 -5.89 8.74
C ALA A 616 53.65 -6.93 7.76
N LEU A 617 54.06 -6.91 6.48
CA LEU A 617 53.58 -7.83 5.44
C LEU A 617 54.14 -9.27 5.58
N GLY A 618 55.21 -9.45 6.35
CA GLY A 618 55.95 -10.70 6.50
C GLY A 618 55.56 -11.56 7.71
N ILE A 619 54.38 -11.37 8.31
CA ILE A 619 53.96 -12.13 9.51
C ILE A 619 53.86 -13.63 9.21
N ASN A 620 53.38 -14.01 8.03
CA ASN A 620 53.32 -15.42 7.60
C ASN A 620 54.71 -16.06 7.46
N ASP A 621 55.71 -15.31 7.02
CA ASP A 621 57.07 -15.82 6.91
C ASP A 621 57.73 -15.92 8.30
N TYR A 622 57.45 -14.97 9.20
CA TYR A 622 57.81 -15.06 10.60
C TYR A 622 57.21 -16.31 11.30
N ILE A 623 55.92 -16.60 11.05
CA ILE A 623 55.22 -17.79 11.55
C ILE A 623 55.89 -19.08 11.01
N LYS A 624 56.27 -19.09 9.73
CA LYS A 624 57.03 -20.22 9.13
C LYS A 624 58.42 -20.36 9.74
N ASP A 625 59.11 -19.27 10.04
CA ASP A 625 60.45 -19.28 10.62
C ASP A 625 60.44 -19.81 12.05
N ILE A 626 59.44 -19.47 12.88
CA ILE A 626 59.23 -20.11 14.20
C ILE A 626 58.98 -21.61 14.05
N THR A 627 58.30 -22.02 12.98
CA THR A 627 57.98 -23.44 12.74
C THR A 627 59.19 -24.22 12.21
N LYS A 628 60.06 -23.58 11.42
CA LYS A 628 61.30 -24.17 10.87
C LYS A 628 62.42 -24.28 11.89
N GLY A 629 62.49 -23.39 12.90
CA GLY A 629 63.41 -23.51 14.04
C GLY A 629 63.20 -24.74 14.94
N LYS A 630 62.40 -25.73 14.50
CA LYS A 630 62.16 -27.03 15.13
C LYS A 630 62.92 -28.19 14.45
N SER A 631 63.63 -27.97 13.35
CA SER A 631 64.41 -29.02 12.65
C SER A 631 65.79 -29.21 13.27
#